data_AF-A0A4Y7S675-F1
#
_entry.id   AF-A0A4Y7S675-F1
#
_cell.length_a   1.000
_cell.length_b   1.000
_cell.length_c   1.000
_cell.angle_alpha   90.00
_cell.angle_beta   90.00
_cell.angle_gamma   90.00
#
_symmetry.space_group_name_H-M   'P 1'
#
loop_
_entity.id
_entity.type
_entity.pdbx_description
1 polymer ?
#
loop_
_entity_poly.entity_id
_entity_poly.type
_entity_poly.pdbx_seq_one_letter_code
_entity_poly.pdbx_strand_id
1 'polypeptide(L)'
;MKRSLLISSLEPEFDEFLLDCNDHLEKIAFTPLEERIRAEDPALINGISNLKALMGEFDFDKYINSLIGMSRHEDIMFLITKNAMYKSVIELRFVKSIIESFGASGCRIMVMPF
;
A
#
# COMPACT_ATOMS: atom_id res chain seq x y z
N MET A 1 7.89 -32.53 25.96
CA MET A 1 8.02 -33.62 24.97
C MET A 1 8.52 -33.03 23.65
N LYS A 2 9.82 -33.15 23.37
CA LYS A 2 10.43 -32.74 22.09
C LYS A 2 10.27 -33.90 21.10
N ARG A 3 9.74 -33.66 19.91
CA ARG A 3 9.77 -34.63 18.80
C ARG A 3 11.00 -34.31 17.96
N SER A 4 12.03 -35.15 18.03
CA SER A 4 13.18 -35.08 17.14
C SER A 4 12.84 -35.82 15.85
N LEU A 5 12.85 -35.12 14.71
CA LEU A 5 12.92 -35.77 13.41
C LEU A 5 14.39 -36.01 13.10
N LEU A 6 14.78 -37.28 13.07
CA LEU A 6 16.07 -37.73 12.58
C LEU A 6 16.08 -37.55 11.06
N ILE A 7 16.70 -36.46 10.59
CA ILE A 7 17.12 -36.35 9.20
C ILE A 7 18.50 -36.99 9.12
N SER A 8 18.53 -38.31 8.96
CA SER A 8 19.75 -39.02 8.60
C SER A 8 19.99 -38.85 7.09
N SER A 9 21.22 -38.44 6.76
CA SER A 9 21.90 -38.64 5.48
C SER A 9 21.71 -37.58 4.38
N LEU A 10 22.25 -36.38 4.59
CA LEU A 10 22.74 -35.52 3.51
C LEU A 10 24.11 -34.92 3.93
N GLU A 11 25.03 -34.83 2.97
CA GLU A 11 26.48 -34.67 3.08
C GLU A 11 26.97 -33.33 3.71
N PRO A 12 28.21 -33.26 4.23
CA PRO A 12 28.67 -32.21 5.15
C PRO A 12 29.34 -31.02 4.42
N GLU A 13 28.65 -30.37 3.48
CA GLU A 13 29.19 -29.17 2.79
C GLU A 13 28.17 -28.03 2.61
N PHE A 14 27.17 -27.91 3.49
CA PHE A 14 26.31 -26.72 3.58
C PHE A 14 26.33 -26.16 4.99
N ASP A 15 27.53 -25.78 5.46
CA ASP A 15 27.64 -24.92 6.62
C ASP A 15 27.06 -23.54 6.27
N GLU A 16 26.03 -23.17 7.02
CA GLU A 16 25.66 -21.78 7.32
C GLU A 16 24.97 -20.96 6.21
N PHE A 17 23.87 -21.49 5.65
CA PHE A 17 22.75 -20.60 5.25
C PHE A 17 21.84 -20.36 6.47
N LEU A 18 22.41 -19.76 7.52
CA LEU A 18 21.61 -19.09 8.54
C LEU A 18 21.08 -17.81 7.89
N LEU A 19 19.88 -17.91 7.30
CA LEU A 19 19.02 -16.74 7.21
C LEU A 19 18.89 -16.23 8.65
N ASP A 20 19.47 -15.07 8.94
CA ASP A 20 19.05 -14.23 10.06
C ASP A 20 17.58 -13.88 9.82
N CYS A 21 16.70 -14.82 10.14
CA CYS A 21 15.28 -14.60 10.24
C CYS A 21 15.13 -13.57 11.34
N ASN A 22 14.93 -12.31 10.96
CA ASN A 22 14.58 -11.27 11.90
C ASN A 22 13.23 -11.67 12.52
N ASP A 23 13.27 -12.40 13.64
CA ASP A 23 12.14 -13.08 14.29
C ASP A 23 11.13 -12.11 14.95
N HIS A 24 11.25 -10.81 14.67
CA HIS A 24 10.38 -9.78 15.19
C HIS A 24 9.27 -9.44 14.18
N LEU A 25 8.38 -10.41 13.96
CA LEU A 25 7.12 -10.16 13.25
C LEU A 25 6.16 -9.42 14.20
N GLU A 26 6.04 -8.10 14.04
CA GLU A 26 5.05 -7.31 14.76
C GLU A 26 3.77 -7.16 13.94
N LYS A 27 2.63 -7.47 14.55
CA LYS A 27 1.33 -7.23 13.95
C LYS A 27 0.93 -5.77 14.15
N ILE A 28 1.22 -4.94 13.15
CA ILE A 28 0.82 -3.53 13.16
C ILE A 28 -0.67 -3.43 12.83
N ALA A 29 -1.40 -2.60 13.58
CA ALA A 29 -2.78 -2.28 13.28
C ALA A 29 -2.88 -1.54 11.93
N PHE A 30 -3.96 -1.78 11.17
CA PHE A 30 -4.17 -1.05 9.94
C PHE A 30 -4.48 0.42 10.23
N THR A 31 -3.67 1.32 9.68
CA THR A 31 -3.89 2.77 9.76
C THR A 31 -4.41 3.29 8.41
N PRO A 32 -5.57 3.99 8.37
CA PRO A 32 -6.10 4.60 7.15
C PRO A 32 -5.07 5.50 6.45
N LEU A 33 -5.13 5.55 5.12
CA LEU A 33 -4.20 6.38 4.33
C LEU A 33 -4.25 7.86 4.75
N GLU A 34 -5.43 8.42 4.99
CA GLU A 34 -5.59 9.82 5.39
C GLU A 34 -4.79 10.15 6.67
N GLU A 35 -4.84 9.27 7.66
CA GLU A 35 -4.10 9.46 8.92
C GLU A 35 -2.59 9.36 8.71
N ARG A 36 -2.13 8.45 7.85
CA ARG A 36 -0.71 8.30 7.51
C ARG A 36 -0.17 9.52 6.76
N ILE A 37 -0.90 9.99 5.74
CA ILE A 37 -0.54 11.18 4.97
C ILE A 37 -0.43 12.40 5.90
N ARG A 38 -1.32 12.53 6.89
CA ARG A 38 -1.27 13.65 7.85
C ARG A 38 0.04 13.69 8.63
N ALA A 39 0.66 12.54 8.87
CA ALA A 39 1.94 12.43 9.56
C ALA A 39 3.14 12.51 8.60
N GLU A 40 3.05 11.86 7.44
CA GLU A 40 4.17 11.66 6.50
C GLU A 40 4.31 12.79 5.48
N ASP A 41 3.20 13.25 4.90
CA ASP A 41 3.18 14.32 3.88
C ASP A 41 1.92 15.21 4.01
N PRO A 42 1.95 16.19 4.93
CA PRO A 42 0.82 17.08 5.17
C PRO A 42 0.39 17.91 3.96
N ALA A 43 1.25 18.08 2.94
CA ALA A 43 0.93 18.89 1.76
C ALA A 43 -0.20 18.27 0.93
N LEU A 44 -0.39 16.95 1.00
CA LEU A 44 -1.44 16.23 0.27
C LEU A 44 -2.81 16.26 0.97
N ILE A 45 -2.89 16.73 2.22
CA ILE A 45 -4.13 16.67 3.02
C ILE A 45 -5.28 17.46 2.40
N ASN A 46 -5.01 18.64 1.84
CA ASN A 46 -6.05 19.44 1.17
C ASN A 46 -6.62 18.69 -0.04
N GLY A 47 -5.76 18.05 -0.83
CA GLY A 47 -6.18 17.23 -1.96
C GLY A 47 -6.97 16.00 -1.52
N ILE A 48 -6.59 15.36 -0.40
CA ILE A 48 -7.34 14.26 0.18
C ILE A 48 -8.74 14.69 0.60
N SER A 49 -8.87 15.83 1.30
CA SER A 49 -10.17 16.32 1.75
C SER A 49 -11.09 16.61 0.55
N ASN A 50 -10.56 17.20 -0.51
CA ASN A 50 -11.29 17.45 -1.75
C ASN A 50 -11.72 16.15 -2.44
N LEU A 51 -10.81 15.17 -2.50
CA LEU A 51 -11.10 13.87 -3.09
C LEU A 51 -12.20 13.14 -2.32
N LYS A 52 -12.16 13.17 -0.98
CA LYS A 52 -13.21 12.58 -0.13
C LYS A 52 -14.58 13.21 -0.40
N ALA A 53 -14.63 14.54 -0.57
CA ALA A 53 -15.86 15.24 -0.92
C ALA A 53 -16.42 14.84 -2.30
N LEU A 54 -15.55 14.64 -3.30
CA LEU A 54 -15.94 14.25 -4.66
C LEU A 54 -16.38 12.78 -4.78
N MET A 55 -15.70 11.88 -4.06
CA MET A 55 -15.99 10.44 -4.12
C MET A 55 -17.16 10.04 -3.22
N GLY A 56 -17.39 10.78 -2.15
CA GLY A 56 -18.23 10.36 -1.04
C GLY A 56 -17.48 9.43 -0.09
N GLU A 57 -17.88 9.45 1.18
CA GLU A 57 -17.16 8.79 2.27
C GLU A 57 -17.03 7.28 2.09
N PHE A 58 -18.10 6.60 1.66
CA PHE A 58 -18.10 5.15 1.46
C PHE A 58 -17.08 4.68 0.42
N ASP A 59 -17.06 5.32 -0.75
CA ASP A 59 -16.13 4.95 -1.83
C ASP A 59 -14.69 5.37 -1.47
N PHE A 60 -14.52 6.52 -0.80
CA PHE A 60 -13.22 6.97 -0.32
C PHE A 60 -12.61 5.98 0.68
N ASP A 61 -13.38 5.56 1.69
CA ASP A 61 -12.90 4.63 2.70
C ASP A 61 -12.54 3.27 2.10
N LYS A 62 -13.34 2.81 1.15
CA LYS A 62 -13.12 1.51 0.50
C LYS A 62 -11.90 1.51 -0.42
N TYR A 63 -11.73 2.54 -1.25
CA TYR A 63 -10.74 2.53 -2.33
C TYR A 63 -9.48 3.33 -2.04
N ILE A 64 -9.58 4.46 -1.33
CA ILE A 64 -8.46 5.36 -1.06
C ILE A 64 -7.83 5.04 0.29
N ASN A 65 -8.62 4.90 1.35
CA ASN A 65 -8.05 4.58 2.67
C ASN A 65 -7.37 3.21 2.71
N SER A 66 -7.78 2.28 1.84
CA SER A 66 -7.18 0.95 1.70
C SER A 66 -5.88 0.90 0.88
N LEU A 67 -5.43 2.02 0.31
CA LEU A 67 -4.18 2.09 -0.45
C LEU A 67 -2.98 1.79 0.45
N ILE A 68 -1.97 1.14 -0.12
CA ILE A 68 -0.68 0.92 0.53
C ILE A 68 0.05 2.26 0.68
N GLY A 69 0.00 3.10 -0.35
CA GLY A 69 0.63 4.40 -0.34
C GLY A 69 0.10 5.30 -1.44
N MET A 70 0.34 6.59 -1.28
CA MET A 70 0.05 7.62 -2.26
C MET A 70 1.12 8.69 -2.16
N SER A 71 1.68 9.09 -3.31
CA SER A 71 2.67 10.15 -3.39
C SER A 71 2.42 11.01 -4.62
N ARG A 72 2.96 12.22 -4.59
CA ARG A 72 3.05 13.09 -5.77
C ARG A 72 4.51 13.20 -6.18
N HIS A 73 4.79 12.97 -7.45
CA HIS A 73 6.08 13.29 -8.04
C HIS A 73 5.86 14.28 -9.19
N GLU A 74 6.44 15.46 -9.06
CA GLU A 74 6.24 16.60 -9.95
C GLU A 74 4.74 16.87 -10.15
N ASP A 75 4.21 16.49 -11.31
CA ASP A 75 2.83 16.74 -11.71
C ASP A 75 2.00 15.45 -11.89
N ILE A 76 2.51 14.32 -11.42
CA ILE A 76 1.86 13.02 -11.54
C ILE A 76 1.59 12.43 -10.14
N MET A 77 0.35 11.98 -9.94
CA MET A 77 -0.05 11.24 -8.75
C MET A 77 0.27 9.75 -8.90
N PHE A 78 0.87 9.17 -7.87
CA PHE A 78 1.14 7.74 -7.78
C PHE A 78 0.33 7.13 -6.63
N LEU A 79 -0.46 6.12 -6.95
CA LEU A 79 -1.28 5.39 -5.99
C LEU A 79 -0.85 3.92 -6.01
N ILE A 80 -0.67 3.33 -4.84
CA ILE A 80 -0.28 1.93 -4.69
C ILE A 80 -1.41 1.17 -3.99
N THR A 81 -1.95 0.16 -4.65
CA THR A 81 -2.98 -0.72 -4.09
C THR A 81 -2.49 -2.17 -4.03
N LYS A 82 -3.04 -2.94 -3.08
CA LYS A 82 -2.84 -4.40 -3.02
C LYS A 82 -3.83 -5.18 -3.89
N ASN A 83 -4.88 -4.53 -4.40
CA ASN A 83 -6.00 -5.21 -5.05
C ASN A 83 -6.17 -4.72 -6.50
N ALA A 84 -5.96 -5.62 -7.45
CA ALA A 84 -6.11 -5.33 -8.87
C ALA A 84 -7.54 -4.91 -9.27
N MET A 85 -8.57 -5.47 -8.63
CA MET A 85 -9.95 -5.04 -8.86
C MET A 85 -10.17 -3.59 -8.39
N TYR A 86 -9.52 -3.19 -7.30
CA TYR A 86 -9.62 -1.81 -6.82
C TYR A 86 -8.90 -0.86 -7.76
N LYS A 87 -7.73 -1.25 -8.30
CA LYS A 87 -7.08 -0.50 -9.37
C LYS A 87 -8.05 -0.25 -10.53
N SER A 88 -8.70 -1.29 -11.05
CA SER A 88 -9.65 -1.12 -12.17
C SER A 88 -10.80 -0.17 -11.83
N VAL A 89 -11.35 -0.24 -10.61
CA VAL A 89 -12.42 0.68 -10.19
C VAL A 89 -11.92 2.12 -10.10
N ILE A 90 -10.74 2.34 -9.51
CA ILE A 90 -10.14 3.67 -9.38
C ILE A 90 -9.84 4.25 -10.76
N GLU A 91 -9.26 3.44 -11.66
CA GLU A 91 -8.96 3.83 -13.04
C GLU A 91 -10.21 4.26 -13.81
N LEU A 92 -11.29 3.48 -13.69
CA LEU A 92 -12.53 3.72 -14.44
C LEU A 92 -13.36 4.89 -13.89
N ARG A 93 -13.43 5.05 -12.56
CA ARG A 93 -14.39 5.97 -11.93
C ARG A 93 -13.75 7.22 -11.34
N PHE A 94 -12.51 7.14 -10.85
CA PHE A 94 -11.99 8.14 -9.92
C PHE A 94 -10.71 8.85 -10.37
N VAL A 95 -10.06 8.41 -11.46
CA VAL A 95 -8.85 9.07 -11.99
C VAL A 95 -9.06 10.57 -12.23
N LYS A 96 -10.20 10.95 -12.80
CA LYS A 96 -10.53 12.36 -13.04
C LYS A 96 -10.62 13.16 -11.74
N SER A 97 -11.36 12.64 -10.76
CA SER A 97 -11.50 13.26 -9.44
C SER A 97 -10.17 13.38 -8.70
N ILE A 98 -9.29 12.38 -8.85
CA ILE A 98 -7.93 12.42 -8.27
C ILE A 98 -7.12 13.55 -8.92
N ILE A 99 -7.05 13.57 -10.26
CA ILE A 99 -6.33 14.62 -10.99
C ILE A 99 -6.82 16.02 -10.60
N GLU A 100 -8.14 16.23 -10.53
CA GLU A 100 -8.74 17.51 -10.15
C GLU A 100 -8.44 17.89 -8.69
N SER A 101 -8.51 16.92 -7.76
CA SER A 101 -8.31 17.18 -6.33
C SER A 101 -6.88 17.59 -5.99
N PHE A 102 -5.91 17.02 -6.72
CA PHE A 102 -4.50 17.31 -6.51
C PHE A 102 -3.97 18.36 -7.50
N GLY A 103 -4.69 18.72 -8.56
CA GLY A 103 -4.15 19.60 -9.61
C GLY A 103 -2.91 18.99 -10.27
N ALA A 104 -3.02 17.73 -10.68
CA ALA A 104 -1.97 16.95 -11.34
C ALA A 104 -2.30 16.79 -12.84
N SER A 105 -1.31 16.67 -13.73
CA SER A 105 -1.56 16.34 -15.14
C SER A 105 -1.89 14.86 -15.36
N GLY A 106 -1.55 13.99 -14.41
CA GLY A 106 -1.78 12.56 -14.55
C GLY A 106 -1.89 11.80 -13.23
N CYS A 107 -2.38 10.57 -13.34
CA CYS A 107 -2.48 9.62 -12.24
C CYS A 107 -2.05 8.22 -12.71
N ARG A 108 -1.20 7.57 -11.93
CA ARG A 108 -0.71 6.20 -12.15
C ARG A 108 -1.07 5.35 -10.94
N ILE A 109 -1.77 4.25 -11.18
CA ILE A 109 -2.16 3.31 -10.13
C ILE A 109 -1.41 2.01 -10.35
N MET A 110 -0.65 1.60 -9.32
CA MET A 110 0.18 0.41 -9.33
C MET A 110 -0.41 -0.64 -8.39
N VAL A 111 -0.34 -1.90 -8.81
CA VAL A 111 -0.64 -3.04 -7.94
C VAL A 111 0.69 -3.59 -7.45
N MET A 112 0.86 -3.69 -6.14
CA MET A 112 2.05 -4.34 -5.58
C MET A 112 1.94 -5.85 -5.85
N PRO A 113 2.89 -6.45 -6.59
CA PRO A 113 2.94 -7.90 -6.74
C PRO A 113 3.31 -8.51 -5.38
N PHE A 114 2.60 -9.57 -5.01
CA PHE A 114 2.90 -10.35 -3.81
C PHE A 114 4.19 -11.15 -3.98
#